data_AF-A0A1G4SCW3-F1
#
_entry.id   AF-A0A1G4SCW3-F1
#
_cell.length_a   1.000
_cell.length_b   1.000
_cell.length_c   1.000
_cell.angle_alpha   90.00
_cell.angle_beta   90.00
_cell.angle_gamma   90.00
#
_symmetry.space_group_name_H-M   'P 1'
#
loop_
_entity.id
_entity.type
_entity.pdbx_description
1 polymer ?
#
loop_
_entity_poly.entity_id
_entity_poly.type
_entity_poly.pdbx_seq_one_letter_code
_entity_poly.pdbx_strand_id
1 'polypeptide(L)'
;MEQQEVKKRRVRPVIWVILAAVVLLFALVFLVPVFARNLLPGMERYASDYDLEVGETKLKILGEWCIEKVDNDGVISLQIRNRSSREDNMDKLCFVVYDAAPVAHQEYLKLYDELKDCIQEEGSDWFTAWMPNVYDAEILNMYYLEDNMIIYTELEVISEWPLPQDGEYESDRVSDYTYLKDYIIYNNHEIRDYVINTIMPGQIPPDRTREEVLESFRQELTDG
;
A
#
# COMPACT_ATOMS: atom_id res chain seq x y z
N MET A 1 -56.53 41.43 11.39
CA MET A 1 -55.98 40.14 11.85
C MET A 1 -55.75 39.23 10.62
N GLU A 2 -54.98 39.70 9.62
CA GLU A 2 -54.96 39.10 8.26
C GLU A 2 -53.55 38.93 7.66
N GLN A 3 -52.48 39.29 8.37
CA GLN A 3 -51.11 39.22 7.82
C GLN A 3 -50.33 37.94 8.15
N GLN A 4 -50.89 37.00 8.94
CA GLN A 4 -50.17 35.78 9.33
C GLN A 4 -50.37 34.57 8.38
N GLU A 5 -51.37 34.57 7.51
CA GLU A 5 -51.64 33.38 6.67
C GLU A 5 -50.77 33.30 5.40
N VAL A 6 -50.24 34.42 4.91
CA VAL A 6 -49.48 34.45 3.65
C VAL A 6 -48.09 33.81 3.78
N LYS A 7 -47.48 33.82 4.98
CA LYS A 7 -46.16 33.20 5.20
C LYS A 7 -46.19 31.67 5.23
N LYS A 8 -47.30 31.04 5.60
CA LYS A 8 -47.39 29.56 5.73
C LYS A 8 -47.44 28.82 4.38
N ARG A 9 -47.80 29.49 3.27
CA ARG A 9 -47.91 28.84 1.95
C ARG A 9 -46.59 28.76 1.17
N ARG A 10 -45.59 29.60 1.46
CA ARG A 10 -44.28 29.59 0.76
C ARG A 10 -43.21 28.68 1.37
N VAL A 11 -43.38 28.24 2.62
CA VAL A 11 -42.37 27.43 3.33
C VAL A 11 -42.46 25.94 2.95
N ARG A 12 -43.64 25.47 2.56
CA ARG A 12 -43.86 24.06 2.17
C ARG A 12 -42.97 23.60 1.00
N PRO A 13 -42.86 24.31 -0.15
CA PRO A 13 -42.05 23.81 -1.27
C PRO A 13 -40.55 23.77 -0.96
N VAL A 14 -40.04 24.68 -0.12
CA VAL A 14 -38.61 24.73 0.22
C VAL A 14 -38.18 23.53 1.07
N ILE A 15 -39.02 23.12 2.02
CA ILE A 15 -38.74 21.95 2.88
C ILE A 15 -38.68 20.66 2.03
N TRP A 16 -39.58 20.51 1.04
CA TRP A 16 -39.57 19.33 0.16
C TRP A 16 -38.33 19.27 -0.74
N VAL A 17 -37.82 20.41 -1.21
CA VAL A 17 -36.58 20.47 -2.01
C VAL A 17 -35.36 20.09 -1.16
N ILE A 18 -35.28 20.59 0.08
CA ILE A 18 -34.18 20.25 1.00
C ILE A 18 -34.23 18.76 1.37
N LEU A 19 -35.42 18.22 1.68
CA LEU A 19 -35.55 16.80 2.00
C LEU A 19 -35.15 15.91 0.81
N ALA A 20 -35.57 16.27 -0.40
CA ALA A 20 -35.19 15.56 -1.62
C ALA A 20 -33.67 15.60 -1.84
N ALA A 21 -33.03 16.75 -1.64
CA ALA A 21 -31.58 16.89 -1.78
C ALA A 21 -30.80 16.06 -0.74
N VAL A 22 -31.26 16.03 0.51
CA VAL A 22 -30.64 15.23 1.58
C VAL A 22 -30.79 13.74 1.30
N VAL A 23 -31.96 13.29 0.84
CA VAL A 23 -32.18 11.88 0.44
C VAL A 23 -31.33 11.51 -0.76
N LEU A 24 -31.13 12.42 -1.73
CA LEU A 24 -30.28 12.19 -2.91
C LEU A 24 -28.80 12.11 -2.54
N LEU A 25 -28.33 12.95 -1.60
CA LEU A 25 -26.99 12.89 -1.01
C LEU A 25 -26.77 11.60 -0.22
N PHE A 26 -27.75 11.20 0.59
CA PHE A 26 -27.71 9.91 1.30
C PHE A 26 -27.66 8.74 0.30
N ALA A 27 -28.52 8.74 -0.72
CA ALA A 27 -28.50 7.70 -1.75
C ALA A 27 -27.14 7.64 -2.46
N LEU A 28 -26.51 8.78 -2.75
CA LEU A 28 -25.16 8.83 -3.31
C LEU A 28 -24.11 8.22 -2.38
N VAL A 29 -24.12 8.56 -1.08
CA VAL A 29 -23.17 8.01 -0.11
C VAL A 29 -23.33 6.50 0.08
N PHE A 30 -24.56 5.96 0.02
CA PHE A 30 -24.81 4.53 0.19
C PHE A 30 -24.70 3.70 -1.10
N LEU A 31 -24.81 4.30 -2.29
CA LEU A 31 -24.67 3.58 -3.56
C LEU A 31 -23.24 3.49 -4.08
N VAL A 32 -22.36 4.44 -3.71
CA VAL A 32 -20.96 4.45 -4.15
C VAL A 32 -20.17 3.20 -3.74
N PRO A 33 -20.32 2.63 -2.52
CA PRO A 33 -19.57 1.44 -2.12
C PRO A 33 -19.97 0.17 -2.90
N VAL A 34 -21.23 0.07 -3.31
CA VAL A 34 -21.74 -1.10 -4.06
C VAL A 34 -21.41 -0.99 -5.55
N PHE A 35 -21.39 0.23 -6.10
CA PHE A 35 -21.01 0.47 -7.49
C PHE A 35 -19.51 0.41 -7.73
N ALA A 36 -18.66 0.76 -6.74
CA ALA A 36 -17.21 0.58 -6.86
C ALA A 36 -16.81 -0.90 -7.09
N ARG A 37 -17.56 -1.86 -6.52
CA ARG A 37 -17.33 -3.30 -6.75
C ARG A 37 -17.72 -3.78 -8.16
N ASN A 38 -18.50 -3.01 -8.93
CA ASN A 38 -19.08 -3.44 -10.21
C ASN A 38 -18.81 -2.49 -11.40
N LEU A 39 -18.13 -1.36 -11.22
CA LEU A 39 -18.05 -0.30 -12.25
C LEU A 39 -17.01 -0.50 -13.35
N LEU A 40 -16.08 -1.44 -13.24
CA LEU A 40 -15.08 -1.67 -14.28
C LEU A 40 -14.97 -3.17 -14.62
N PRO A 41 -15.95 -3.72 -15.36
CA PRO A 41 -15.72 -4.99 -16.05
C PRO A 41 -14.50 -4.83 -16.96
N GLY A 42 -13.40 -5.50 -16.62
CA GLY A 42 -12.13 -5.46 -17.34
C GLY A 42 -10.94 -4.81 -16.61
N MET A 43 -11.11 -4.31 -15.38
CA MET A 43 -9.95 -3.99 -14.54
C MET A 43 -9.38 -5.24 -13.89
N GLU A 44 -8.07 -5.42 -14.02
CA GLU A 44 -7.32 -6.46 -13.33
C GLU A 44 -7.40 -6.24 -11.81
N ARG A 45 -7.83 -7.27 -11.07
CA ARG A 45 -7.95 -7.22 -9.60
C ARG A 45 -6.81 -8.02 -9.01
N TYR A 46 -5.67 -7.35 -8.86
CA TYR A 46 -4.44 -7.99 -8.40
C TYR A 46 -4.56 -8.65 -7.04
N ALA A 47 -5.31 -8.08 -6.11
CA ALA A 47 -5.41 -8.57 -4.74
C ALA A 47 -6.64 -9.45 -4.50
N SER A 48 -7.83 -8.98 -4.90
CA SER A 48 -9.07 -9.72 -4.66
C SER A 48 -9.11 -11.05 -5.42
N ASP A 49 -8.67 -11.06 -6.67
CA ASP A 49 -8.73 -12.25 -7.54
C ASP A 49 -7.49 -13.15 -7.41
N TYR A 50 -6.52 -12.80 -6.55
CA TYR A 50 -5.39 -13.68 -6.26
C TYR A 50 -5.85 -14.93 -5.54
N ASP A 51 -5.42 -16.10 -6.04
CA ASP A 51 -5.77 -17.44 -5.54
C ASP A 51 -5.04 -17.75 -4.22
N LEU A 52 -5.54 -17.11 -3.16
CA LEU A 52 -5.11 -17.21 -1.77
C LEU A 52 -6.30 -16.79 -0.89
N GLU A 53 -6.56 -17.47 0.22
CA GLU A 53 -7.59 -17.03 1.16
C GLU A 53 -7.09 -15.85 2.02
N VAL A 54 -8.02 -15.04 2.53
CA VAL A 54 -7.67 -13.95 3.45
C VAL A 54 -7.08 -14.53 4.75
N GLY A 55 -5.92 -14.00 5.16
CA GLY A 55 -5.16 -14.46 6.30
C GLY A 55 -4.21 -15.63 5.98
N GLU A 56 -4.20 -16.13 4.75
CA GLU A 56 -3.22 -17.11 4.32
C GLU A 56 -1.93 -16.46 3.81
N THR A 57 -0.82 -17.16 4.00
CA THR A 57 0.50 -16.79 3.47
C THR A 57 1.03 -17.89 2.57
N LYS A 58 1.35 -17.54 1.33
CA LYS A 58 2.07 -18.39 0.39
C LYS A 58 3.57 -18.09 0.48
N LEU A 59 4.36 -19.08 0.91
CA LEU A 59 5.80 -18.96 1.14
C LEU A 59 6.63 -19.41 -0.07
N LYS A 60 7.88 -18.92 -0.14
CA LYS A 60 8.91 -19.34 -1.11
C LYS A 60 8.48 -19.22 -2.57
N ILE A 61 7.78 -18.13 -2.89
CA ILE A 61 7.49 -17.74 -4.25
C ILE A 61 8.78 -17.17 -4.83
N LEU A 62 9.29 -17.76 -5.91
CA LEU A 62 10.51 -17.29 -6.59
C LEU A 62 11.66 -16.93 -5.63
N GLY A 63 12.24 -17.96 -5.01
CA GLY A 63 13.28 -17.76 -4.00
C GLY A 63 12.65 -17.59 -2.62
N GLU A 64 12.88 -16.43 -2.00
CA GLU A 64 12.54 -16.16 -0.59
C GLU A 64 11.34 -15.22 -0.42
N TRP A 65 10.61 -14.89 -1.50
CA TRP A 65 9.40 -14.09 -1.37
C TRP A 65 8.25 -14.87 -0.74
N CYS A 66 7.47 -14.17 0.07
CA CYS A 66 6.17 -14.60 0.54
C CYS A 66 5.11 -13.58 0.15
N ILE A 67 3.90 -14.08 -0.12
CA ILE A 67 2.71 -13.28 -0.37
C ILE A 67 1.67 -13.63 0.68
N GLU A 68 1.16 -12.63 1.38
CA GLU A 68 0.07 -12.74 2.33
C GLU A 68 -1.12 -11.93 1.82
N LYS A 69 -2.34 -12.50 1.91
CA LYS A 69 -3.57 -11.77 1.57
C LYS A 69 -4.21 -11.23 2.84
N VAL A 70 -4.37 -9.92 2.92
CA VAL A 70 -4.83 -9.22 4.13
C VAL A 70 -6.10 -8.46 3.85
N ASP A 71 -7.05 -8.49 4.80
CA ASP A 71 -8.25 -7.65 4.81
C ASP A 71 -8.16 -6.68 5.99
N ASN A 72 -8.05 -5.38 5.67
CA ASN A 72 -8.07 -4.30 6.64
C ASN A 72 -9.38 -3.52 6.45
N ASP A 73 -10.35 -3.74 7.34
CA ASP A 73 -11.64 -3.06 7.35
C ASP A 73 -12.41 -3.10 6.01
N GLY A 74 -12.33 -4.23 5.30
CA GLY A 74 -13.00 -4.45 4.01
C GLY A 74 -12.15 -4.07 2.79
N VAL A 75 -10.91 -3.63 3.00
CA VAL A 75 -9.93 -3.36 1.95
C VAL A 75 -8.97 -4.55 1.85
N ILE A 76 -9.05 -5.28 0.73
CA ILE A 76 -8.19 -6.42 0.45
C ILE A 76 -6.88 -5.94 -0.19
N SER A 77 -5.75 -6.46 0.29
CA SER A 77 -4.43 -6.21 -0.26
C SER A 77 -3.58 -7.49 -0.27
N LEU A 78 -2.54 -7.50 -1.10
CA LEU A 78 -1.46 -8.49 -1.02
C LEU A 78 -0.22 -7.84 -0.44
N GLN A 79 0.33 -8.43 0.62
CA GLN A 79 1.59 -8.03 1.21
C GLN A 79 2.68 -8.99 0.77
N ILE A 80 3.68 -8.45 0.09
CA ILE A 80 4.74 -9.20 -0.56
C ILE A 80 6.06 -8.84 0.10
N ARG A 81 6.69 -9.82 0.74
CA ARG A 81 7.89 -9.60 1.55
C ARG A 81 8.97 -10.60 1.22
N ASN A 82 10.23 -10.20 1.31
CA ASN A 82 11.34 -11.11 1.14
C ASN A 82 11.73 -11.67 2.51
N ARG A 83 11.30 -12.89 2.83
CA ARG A 83 11.66 -13.55 4.08
C ARG A 83 12.88 -14.42 3.85
N SER A 84 14.06 -13.85 4.12
CA SER A 84 15.27 -14.66 4.08
C SER A 84 15.25 -15.74 5.16
N SER A 85 15.64 -16.94 4.77
CA SER A 85 15.51 -18.14 5.59
C SER A 85 16.66 -18.30 6.60
N ARG A 86 16.88 -17.31 7.49
CA ARG A 86 17.56 -17.49 8.79
C ARG A 86 17.76 -16.14 9.50
N GLU A 87 17.23 -16.05 10.71
CA GLU A 87 17.65 -15.16 11.81
C GLU A 87 17.46 -13.64 11.68
N ASP A 88 17.33 -13.05 10.49
CA ASP A 88 16.98 -11.63 10.36
C ASP A 88 15.46 -11.46 10.16
N ASN A 89 14.75 -11.20 11.26
CA ASN A 89 13.30 -10.95 11.31
C ASN A 89 12.87 -9.60 10.69
N MET A 90 13.74 -8.91 9.96
CA MET A 90 13.46 -7.56 9.46
C MET A 90 13.10 -7.62 7.98
N ASP A 91 11.81 -7.48 7.68
CA ASP A 91 11.29 -7.32 6.31
C ASP A 91 11.75 -5.94 5.78
N LYS A 92 13.00 -5.83 5.29
CA LYS A 92 13.62 -4.57 4.82
C LYS A 92 12.88 -3.93 3.64
N LEU A 93 12.09 -4.72 2.91
CA LEU A 93 11.31 -4.29 1.76
C LEU A 93 9.99 -5.07 1.73
N CYS A 94 8.89 -4.33 1.67
CA CYS A 94 7.53 -4.85 1.57
C CYS A 94 6.79 -4.12 0.45
N PHE A 95 6.01 -4.87 -0.32
CA PHE A 95 5.11 -4.31 -1.32
C PHE A 95 3.67 -4.60 -0.93
N VAL A 96 2.84 -3.57 -0.86
CA VAL A 96 1.41 -3.69 -0.58
C VAL A 96 0.65 -3.39 -1.87
N VAL A 97 0.12 -4.43 -2.50
CA VAL A 97 -0.57 -4.35 -3.79
C VAL A 97 -2.09 -4.33 -3.55
N TYR A 98 -2.75 -3.35 -4.16
CA TYR A 98 -4.20 -3.18 -4.14
C TYR A 98 -4.80 -3.45 -5.52
N ASP A 99 -6.12 -3.61 -5.58
CA ASP A 99 -6.82 -3.81 -6.86
C ASP A 99 -6.80 -2.57 -7.77
N ALA A 100 -6.63 -1.35 -7.22
CA ALA A 100 -6.71 -0.13 -8.01
C ALA A 100 -5.95 1.04 -7.38
N ALA A 101 -5.41 1.93 -8.22
CA ALA A 101 -4.69 3.14 -7.82
C ALA A 101 -5.44 4.03 -6.81
N PRO A 102 -6.76 4.30 -6.97
CA PRO A 102 -7.48 5.13 -6.00
C PRO A 102 -7.54 4.51 -4.60
N VAL A 103 -7.52 3.17 -4.50
CA VAL A 103 -7.51 2.47 -3.21
C VAL A 103 -6.14 2.61 -2.56
N ALA A 104 -5.07 2.34 -3.32
CA ALA A 104 -3.70 2.52 -2.83
C ALA A 104 -3.44 3.96 -2.37
N HIS A 105 -3.90 4.95 -3.14
CA HIS A 105 -3.79 6.37 -2.78
C HIS A 105 -4.54 6.70 -1.48
N GLN A 106 -5.75 6.15 -1.29
CA GLN A 106 -6.50 6.36 -0.06
C GLN A 106 -5.78 5.76 1.16
N GLU A 107 -5.25 4.54 1.04
CA GLU A 107 -4.50 3.91 2.14
C GLU A 107 -3.18 4.63 2.42
N TYR A 108 -2.50 5.13 1.38
CA TYR A 108 -1.31 5.95 1.51
C TYR A 108 -1.58 7.25 2.29
N LEU A 109 -2.70 7.93 2.00
CA LEU A 109 -3.08 9.15 2.72
C LEU A 109 -3.42 8.89 4.20
N LYS A 110 -4.07 7.76 4.52
CA LYS A 110 -4.32 7.37 5.92
C LYS A 110 -3.00 7.20 6.66
N LEU A 111 -2.06 6.46 6.07
CA LEU A 111 -0.74 6.23 6.63
C LEU A 111 0.06 7.53 6.80
N TYR A 112 0.01 8.42 5.81
CA TYR A 112 0.59 9.76 5.90
C TYR A 112 0.03 10.53 7.08
N ASP A 113 -1.31 10.57 7.23
CA ASP A 113 -1.97 11.28 8.33
C ASP A 113 -1.63 10.69 9.70
N GLU A 114 -1.48 9.36 9.80
CA GLU A 114 -1.06 8.66 11.02
C GLU A 114 0.38 9.00 11.42
N LEU A 115 1.26 9.19 10.45
CA LEU A 115 2.70 9.40 10.67
C LEU A 115 3.15 10.86 10.53
N LYS A 116 2.24 11.79 10.21
CA LYS A 116 2.56 13.19 9.86
C LYS A 116 3.47 13.91 10.86
N ASP A 117 3.33 13.62 12.16
CA ASP A 117 4.10 14.27 13.21
C ASP A 117 5.52 13.68 13.34
N CYS A 118 5.80 12.58 12.64
CA CYS A 118 7.08 11.87 12.61
C CYS A 118 7.78 11.95 11.24
N ILE A 119 7.17 12.62 10.24
CA ILE A 119 7.75 12.79 8.90
C ILE A 119 9.04 13.61 8.97
N GLN A 120 10.09 13.12 8.30
CA GLN A 120 11.39 13.78 8.18
C GLN A 120 11.55 14.48 6.82
N GLU A 121 11.05 13.84 5.76
CA GLU A 121 11.21 14.29 4.39
C GLU A 121 10.03 13.80 3.56
N GLU A 122 9.64 14.57 2.55
CA GLU A 122 8.51 14.28 1.67
C GLU A 122 8.81 14.67 0.21
N GLY A 123 8.26 13.88 -0.70
CA GLY A 123 8.16 14.14 -2.12
C GLY A 123 6.70 14.19 -2.57
N SER A 124 6.46 14.11 -3.88
CA SER A 124 5.11 14.11 -4.46
C SER A 124 4.27 12.89 -4.09
N ASP A 125 4.93 11.75 -3.96
CA ASP A 125 4.39 10.40 -3.94
C ASP A 125 5.18 9.51 -2.96
N TRP A 126 6.08 10.10 -2.18
CA TRP A 126 6.80 9.38 -1.14
C TRP A 126 7.05 10.26 0.08
N PHE A 127 7.26 9.63 1.23
CA PHE A 127 7.78 10.30 2.43
C PHE A 127 8.61 9.33 3.26
N THR A 128 9.47 9.89 4.12
CA THR A 128 10.18 9.14 5.15
C THR A 128 9.72 9.58 6.53
N ALA A 129 9.51 8.64 7.45
CA ALA A 129 9.06 8.94 8.81
C ALA A 129 9.71 8.01 9.82
N TRP A 130 10.01 8.52 11.01
CA TRP A 130 10.40 7.69 12.16
C TRP A 130 9.20 6.92 12.67
N MET A 131 9.36 5.62 12.90
CA MET A 131 8.30 4.78 13.43
C MET A 131 8.03 5.16 14.90
N PRO A 132 6.80 5.60 15.25
CA PRO A 132 6.50 5.95 16.62
C PRO A 132 6.35 4.70 17.50
N ASN A 133 6.64 4.84 18.79
CA ASN A 133 6.42 3.82 19.84
C ASN A 133 7.25 2.53 19.71
N VAL A 134 8.42 2.60 19.10
CA VAL A 134 9.43 1.54 19.20
C VAL A 134 10.26 1.81 20.46
N TYR A 135 10.21 0.90 21.44
CA TYR A 135 10.70 1.16 22.80
C TYR A 135 12.22 1.13 22.96
N ASP A 136 12.91 0.47 22.03
CA ASP A 136 14.30 0.03 22.10
C ASP A 136 15.07 0.20 20.78
N ALA A 137 14.45 0.87 19.80
CA ALA A 137 15.08 1.28 18.55
C ALA A 137 14.36 2.49 17.96
N GLU A 138 15.08 3.28 17.17
CA GLU A 138 14.50 4.25 16.24
C GLU A 138 14.59 3.66 14.83
N ILE A 139 13.47 3.62 14.11
CA ILE A 139 13.38 3.02 12.77
C ILE A 139 12.91 4.10 11.79
N LEU A 140 13.73 4.46 10.81
CA LEU A 140 13.36 5.33 9.71
C LEU A 140 12.81 4.49 8.57
N ASN A 141 11.55 4.69 8.23
CA ASN A 141 10.91 4.03 7.10
C ASN A 141 10.65 5.00 5.97
N MET A 142 10.62 4.48 4.74
CA MET A 142 10.13 5.16 3.56
C MET A 142 8.86 4.48 3.06
N TYR A 143 7.93 5.30 2.60
CA TYR A 143 6.70 4.87 1.94
C TYR A 143 6.63 5.56 0.59
N TYR A 144 6.51 4.80 -0.48
CA TYR A 144 6.39 5.28 -1.86
C TYR A 144 5.09 4.76 -2.47
N LEU A 145 4.28 5.64 -3.06
CA LEU A 145 3.06 5.29 -3.79
C LEU A 145 3.36 5.17 -5.28
N GLU A 146 3.16 3.98 -5.84
CA GLU A 146 3.36 3.69 -7.26
C GLU A 146 2.11 3.00 -7.82
N ASP A 147 1.27 3.77 -8.52
CA ASP A 147 -0.04 3.34 -9.07
C ASP A 147 -0.93 2.66 -8.01
N ASN A 148 -1.12 1.34 -8.10
CA ASN A 148 -1.92 0.52 -7.20
C ASN A 148 -1.10 -0.16 -6.10
N MET A 149 0.14 0.26 -5.88
CA MET A 149 1.08 -0.35 -4.94
C MET A 149 1.67 0.68 -4.00
N ILE A 150 1.84 0.32 -2.73
CA ILE A 150 2.68 1.05 -1.79
C ILE A 150 3.95 0.23 -1.56
N ILE A 151 5.10 0.84 -1.81
CA ILE A 151 6.42 0.29 -1.49
C ILE A 151 6.81 0.81 -0.10
N TYR A 152 7.08 -0.13 0.80
CA TYR A 152 7.56 0.13 2.15
C TYR A 152 9.00 -0.36 2.27
N THR A 153 9.89 0.47 2.78
CA THR A 153 11.25 0.03 3.11
C THR A 153 11.77 0.65 4.39
N GLU A 154 12.55 -0.11 5.13
CA GLU A 154 13.32 0.33 6.28
C GLU A 154 14.64 0.92 5.79
N LEU A 155 14.85 2.21 6.02
CA LEU A 155 16.05 2.94 5.61
C LEU A 155 17.12 2.96 6.70
N GLU A 156 16.70 3.11 7.96
CA GLU A 156 17.64 3.23 9.07
C GLU A 156 17.09 2.55 10.32
N VAL A 157 17.96 1.84 11.05
CA VAL A 157 17.66 1.35 12.39
C VAL A 157 18.78 1.76 13.32
N ILE A 158 18.41 2.49 14.36
CA ILE A 158 19.28 2.88 15.46
C ILE A 158 18.79 2.09 16.67
N SER A 159 19.49 1.04 17.08
CA SER A 159 19.05 0.18 18.18
C SER A 159 20.04 0.13 19.34
N GLU A 160 19.50 0.12 20.56
CA GLU A 160 20.25 0.03 21.82
C GLU A 160 20.11 -1.36 22.49
N TRP A 161 20.14 -2.47 21.73
CA TRP A 161 20.10 -3.81 22.33
C TRP A 161 21.32 -4.04 23.26
N PRO A 162 21.11 -4.45 24.53
CA PRO A 162 22.20 -4.96 25.35
C PRO A 162 22.61 -6.35 24.84
N LEU A 163 23.86 -6.49 24.39
CA LEU A 163 24.45 -7.79 24.09
C LEU A 163 24.54 -8.66 25.36
N PRO A 164 24.50 -10.00 25.23
CA PRO A 164 24.80 -10.92 26.34
C PRO A 164 26.19 -10.62 26.94
N GLN A 165 26.31 -10.82 28.26
CA GLN A 165 27.33 -10.27 29.19
C GLN A 165 28.82 -10.58 28.90
N ASP A 166 29.17 -11.15 27.75
CA ASP A 166 30.41 -11.91 27.58
C ASP A 166 31.28 -11.43 26.40
N GLY A 167 30.92 -10.36 25.69
CA GLY A 167 31.72 -9.89 24.56
C GLY A 167 31.42 -8.45 24.21
N GLU A 168 32.49 -7.65 24.22
CA GLU A 168 32.67 -6.30 23.65
C GLU A 168 31.41 -5.56 23.18
N TYR A 169 31.18 -4.36 23.74
CA TYR A 169 30.22 -3.39 23.21
C TYR A 169 30.49 -3.15 21.72
N GLU A 170 29.69 -3.74 20.83
CA GLU A 170 29.39 -3.11 19.54
C GLU A 170 28.34 -2.03 19.85
N SER A 171 28.79 -0.87 20.33
CA SER A 171 27.94 0.32 20.35
C SER A 171 27.54 0.63 18.91
N ASP A 172 26.24 0.77 18.67
CA ASP A 172 25.65 1.33 17.45
C ASP A 172 25.70 0.38 16.24
N ARG A 173 24.83 -0.63 16.21
CA ARG A 173 24.42 -1.25 14.93
C ARG A 173 23.47 -0.29 14.21
N VAL A 174 24.03 0.77 13.64
CA VAL A 174 23.33 1.59 12.65
C VAL A 174 23.30 0.79 11.35
N SER A 175 22.13 0.29 10.99
CA SER A 175 21.92 -0.20 9.64
C SER A 175 21.55 1.00 8.77
N ASP A 176 22.40 1.38 7.82
CA ASP A 176 22.14 2.47 6.87
C ASP A 176 21.83 1.90 5.49
N TYR A 177 20.55 1.95 5.12
CA TYR A 177 20.02 1.58 3.81
C TYR A 177 19.46 2.81 3.08
N THR A 178 19.92 4.02 3.39
CA THR A 178 19.46 5.25 2.72
C THR A 178 19.62 5.21 1.20
N TYR A 179 20.56 4.41 0.67
CA TYR A 179 20.67 4.16 -0.78
C TYR A 179 19.39 3.57 -1.41
N LEU A 180 18.57 2.83 -0.64
CA LEU A 180 17.30 2.26 -1.11
C LEU A 180 16.29 3.35 -1.44
N LYS A 181 16.36 4.50 -0.75
CA LYS A 181 15.48 5.63 -1.03
C LYS A 181 15.63 6.09 -2.48
N ASP A 182 16.85 6.45 -2.87
CA ASP A 182 17.14 6.91 -4.23
C ASP A 182 16.85 5.81 -5.25
N TYR A 183 17.22 4.55 -4.93
CA TYR A 183 16.93 3.42 -5.82
C TYR A 183 15.43 3.26 -6.09
N ILE A 184 14.58 3.33 -5.07
CA ILE A 184 13.12 3.23 -5.23
C ILE A 184 12.58 4.42 -6.04
N ILE A 185 13.03 5.64 -5.73
CA ILE A 185 12.58 6.84 -6.45
C ILE A 185 12.91 6.75 -7.95
N TYR A 186 14.09 6.25 -8.30
CA TYR A 186 14.51 6.18 -9.71
C TYR A 186 13.99 4.96 -10.46
N ASN A 187 13.63 3.86 -9.78
CA ASN A 187 13.27 2.59 -10.41
C ASN A 187 11.83 2.13 -10.07
N ASN A 188 10.96 3.02 -9.58
CA ASN A 188 9.60 2.71 -9.10
C ASN A 188 8.77 1.84 -10.05
N HIS A 189 8.68 2.21 -11.33
CA HIS A 189 7.90 1.53 -12.36
C HIS A 189 8.45 0.13 -12.63
N GLU A 190 9.78 -0.02 -12.72
CA GLU A 190 10.43 -1.31 -12.94
C GLU A 190 10.25 -2.24 -11.73
N ILE A 191 10.33 -1.70 -10.52
CA ILE A 191 10.04 -2.44 -9.28
C ILE A 191 8.59 -2.94 -9.30
N ARG A 192 7.63 -2.08 -9.64
CA ARG A 192 6.22 -2.47 -9.77
C ARG A 192 6.05 -3.59 -10.80
N ASP A 193 6.61 -3.42 -11.98
CA ASP A 193 6.51 -4.41 -13.06
C ASP A 193 7.15 -5.74 -12.67
N TYR A 194 8.27 -5.72 -11.96
CA TYR A 194 8.87 -6.93 -11.40
C TYR A 194 7.96 -7.62 -10.38
N VAL A 195 7.34 -6.86 -9.46
CA VAL A 195 6.41 -7.42 -8.47
C VAL A 195 5.21 -8.08 -9.16
N ILE A 196 4.54 -7.34 -10.05
CA ILE A 196 3.32 -7.80 -10.72
C ILE A 196 3.61 -8.97 -11.68
N ASN A 197 4.60 -8.82 -12.55
CA ASN A 197 4.82 -9.79 -13.64
C ASN A 197 5.72 -10.96 -13.23
N THR A 198 6.63 -10.73 -12.27
CA THR A 198 7.60 -11.75 -11.85
C THR A 198 7.17 -12.40 -10.54
N ILE A 199 6.98 -11.64 -9.45
CA ILE A 199 6.69 -12.22 -8.12
C ILE A 199 5.25 -12.76 -8.00
N MET A 200 4.31 -12.16 -8.72
CA MET A 200 2.91 -12.60 -8.78
C MET A 200 2.56 -13.35 -10.09
N PRO A 201 3.30 -14.37 -10.57
CA PRO A 201 3.05 -14.98 -11.86
C PRO A 201 1.87 -15.94 -11.72
N GLY A 202 0.68 -15.40 -11.95
CA GLY A 202 -0.61 -16.09 -11.89
C GLY A 202 -1.72 -15.37 -12.64
N GLN A 203 -1.46 -14.13 -13.11
CA GLN A 203 -2.35 -13.36 -13.98
C GLN A 203 -1.67 -13.01 -15.33
N ILE A 204 -0.79 -13.90 -15.81
CA ILE A 204 -0.17 -13.77 -17.14
C ILE A 204 -1.30 -13.78 -18.20
N PRO A 205 -1.40 -12.77 -19.08
CA PRO A 205 -2.29 -12.80 -20.23
C PRO A 205 -2.06 -14.09 -21.04
N PRO A 206 -3.10 -14.74 -21.56
CA PRO A 206 -3.03 -16.07 -22.17
C PRO A 206 -2.08 -16.20 -23.38
N ASP A 207 -1.46 -15.10 -23.81
CA ASP A 207 -0.65 -14.93 -25.01
C ASP A 207 0.87 -14.79 -24.75
N ARG A 208 1.35 -14.81 -23.50
CA ARG A 208 2.80 -14.88 -23.23
C ARG A 208 3.17 -16.01 -22.27
N THR A 209 4.27 -16.68 -22.55
CA THR A 209 4.82 -17.73 -21.69
C THR A 209 5.75 -17.13 -20.64
N ARG A 210 5.80 -17.78 -19.47
CA ARG A 210 6.70 -17.39 -18.36
C ARG A 210 8.17 -17.37 -18.80
N GLU A 211 8.57 -18.25 -19.73
CA GLU A 211 9.91 -18.22 -20.31
C GLU A 211 10.19 -16.94 -21.11
N GLU A 212 9.22 -16.39 -21.87
CA GLU A 212 9.42 -15.19 -22.69
C GLU A 212 9.68 -13.93 -21.83
N VAL A 213 9.01 -13.82 -20.68
CA VAL A 213 9.19 -12.69 -19.74
C VAL A 213 10.55 -12.76 -19.03
N LEU A 214 10.99 -13.97 -18.67
CA LEU A 214 12.29 -14.18 -18.02
C LEU A 214 13.46 -13.99 -18.99
N GLU A 215 13.28 -14.33 -20.27
CA GLU A 215 14.30 -14.16 -21.30
C GLU A 215 14.50 -12.67 -21.62
N SER A 216 13.43 -11.86 -21.73
CA SER A 216 13.54 -10.42 -22.00
C SER A 216 14.27 -9.68 -20.88
N PHE A 217 13.98 -10.03 -19.62
CA PHE A 217 14.63 -9.42 -18.46
C PHE A 217 16.13 -9.77 -18.37
N ARG A 218 16.52 -11.00 -18.74
CA ARG A 218 17.94 -11.39 -18.81
C ARG A 218 18.69 -10.65 -19.91
N GLN A 219 18.04 -10.40 -21.04
CA GLN A 219 18.63 -9.72 -22.19
C GLN A 219 18.90 -8.25 -21.88
N GLU A 220 17.99 -7.57 -21.20
CA GLU A 220 18.16 -6.16 -20.79
C GLU A 220 19.24 -5.98 -19.71
N LEU A 221 19.41 -6.95 -18.80
CA LEU A 221 20.47 -6.94 -17.78
C LEU A 221 21.88 -7.26 -18.33
N THR A 222 22.00 -7.75 -19.56
CA THR A 222 23.30 -8.07 -20.17
C THR A 222 23.77 -7.04 -21.22
N ASP A 223 22.88 -6.18 -21.69
CA ASP A 223 23.16 -5.17 -22.72
C ASP A 223 23.29 -3.72 -22.16
N GLY A 224 23.19 -3.52 -20.84
CA GLY A 224 23.44 -2.26 -20.12
C GLY A 224 24.69 -2.29 -19.25
#